data_AF-A0A955KQK3-F1
#
_entry.id   AF-A0A955KQK3-F1
#
_cell.length_a   1.000
_cell.length_b   1.000
_cell.length_c   1.000
_cell.angle_alpha   90.00
_cell.angle_beta   90.00
_cell.angle_gamma   90.00
#
_symmetry.space_group_name_H-M   'P 1'
#
loop_
_entity.id
_entity.type
_entity.pdbx_description
1 polymer ?
#
loop_
_entity_poly.entity_id
_entity_poly.type
_entity_poly.pdbx_seq_one_letter_code
_entity_poly.pdbx_strand_id
1 'polypeptide(L)' 'MNPITSLLSSLISPVTDLISEAITDKDKAAEIAFKVSTMAAEHANSEVLAQLEVNKAEAQSGSLFVSGWRPA' A
#
# COMPACT_ATOMS: atom_id res chain seq x y z
N MET A 1 -10.84 4.14 6.79
CA MET A 1 -10.13 4.02 5.49
C MET A 1 -8.71 4.50 5.73
N ASN A 2 -7.69 3.67 5.49
CA ASN A 2 -6.31 3.99 5.87
C ASN A 2 -5.80 5.18 5.02
N PRO A 3 -5.33 6.29 5.61
CA PRO A 3 -4.98 7.51 4.87
C PRO A 3 -3.88 7.29 3.82
N ILE A 4 -3.01 6.30 4.02
CA ILE A 4 -1.96 5.90 3.06
C ILE A 4 -2.57 5.30 1.79
N THR A 5 -3.62 4.47 1.92
CA THR A 5 -4.32 3.90 0.76
C THR A 5 -5.02 4.99 -0.06
N SER A 6 -5.57 6.00 0.61
CA SER A 6 -6.15 7.17 -0.06
C SER A 6 -5.09 7.98 -0.81
N LEU A 7 -3.90 8.16 -0.22
CA LEU A 7 -2.80 8.88 -0.86
C LEU A 7 -2.28 8.14 -2.10
N LEU A 8 -2.11 6.83 -2.01
CA LEU A 8 -1.71 5.98 -3.15
C LEU A 8 -2.71 6.09 -4.29
N SER A 9 -4.02 5.96 -4.04
CA SER A 9 -5.05 6.12 -5.07
C SER A 9 -5.03 7.50 -5.74
N SER A 10 -4.78 8.57 -4.97
CA SER A 10 -4.67 9.93 -5.52
C SER A 10 -3.44 10.14 -6.40
N LEU A 11 -2.37 9.38 -6.19
CA LEU A 11 -1.13 9.47 -6.98
C LEU A 11 -1.17 8.58 -8.23
N ILE A 12 -1.93 7.49 -8.21
CA ILE A 12 -2.01 6.55 -9.33
C ILE A 12 -2.66 7.19 -10.58
N SER A 13 -3.70 8.01 -10.39
CA SER A 13 -4.40 8.67 -11.53
C SER A 13 -3.47 9.58 -12.35
N PRO A 14 -2.81 10.60 -11.79
CA PRO A 14 -1.92 11.47 -12.56
C PRO A 14 -0.69 10.74 -13.13
N VAL A 15 -0.20 9.69 -12.46
CA VAL A 15 0.89 8.86 -13.01
C VAL A 15 0.43 8.08 -14.24
N THR A 16 -0.80 7.58 -14.24
CA THR A 16 -1.37 6.87 -15.41
C THR A 16 -1.55 7.81 -16.59
N ASP A 17 -1.97 9.06 -16.35
CA ASP A 17 -2.09 10.08 -17.40
C ASP A 17 -0.72 10.39 -18.03
N LEU A 18 0.33 10.55 -17.21
CA LEU A 18 1.71 10.76 -17.69
C LEU A 18 2.26 9.56 -18.47
N ILE A 19 1.92 8.34 -18.07
CA ILE A 19 2.28 7.10 -18.81
C ILE A 19 1.59 7.10 -20.17
N SER A 20 0.32 7.50 -20.25
CA SER A 20 -0.44 7.55 -21.51
C SER A 20 0.08 8.62 -22.49
N GLU A 21 0.65 9.71 -21.98
CA GLU A 21 1.28 10.76 -22.79
C GLU A 21 2.68 10.36 -23.28
N ALA A 22 3.44 9.64 -22.44
CA ALA A 22 4.80 9.17 -22.78
C ALA A 22 4.82 7.91 -23.67
N ILE A 23 3.75 7.10 -23.67
CA ILE A 23 3.68 5.82 -24.37
C ILE A 23 2.52 5.85 -25.39
N THR A 24 2.85 5.95 -26.67
CA THR A 24 1.87 5.97 -27.78
C THR A 24 1.12 4.64 -27.97
N ASP A 25 1.68 3.55 -27.46
CA ASP A 25 1.13 2.19 -27.52
C ASP A 25 0.18 1.94 -26.32
N LYS A 26 -1.13 2.04 -26.57
CA LYS A 26 -2.17 1.95 -25.54
C LYS A 26 -2.16 0.62 -24.78
N ASP A 27 -1.79 -0.46 -25.43
CA ASP A 27 -1.77 -1.79 -24.81
C ASP A 27 -0.63 -1.90 -23.79
N LYS A 28 0.53 -1.31 -24.10
CA LYS A 28 1.66 -1.23 -23.15
C LYS A 28 1.38 -0.28 -22.00
N ALA A 29 0.72 0.84 -22.25
CA ALA A 29 0.32 1.76 -21.17
C ALA A 29 -0.67 1.09 -20.20
N ALA A 30 -1.64 0.34 -20.72
CA ALA A 30 -2.58 -0.44 -19.90
C ALA A 30 -1.88 -1.55 -19.12
N GLU A 31 -0.92 -2.26 -19.73
CA GLU A 31 -0.11 -3.29 -19.06
C GLU A 31 0.71 -2.71 -17.90
N ILE A 32 1.36 -1.55 -18.11
CA ILE A 32 2.14 -0.87 -17.07
C ILE A 32 1.23 -0.37 -15.96
N ALA A 33 0.09 0.27 -16.28
CA ALA A 33 -0.87 0.71 -15.29
C ALA A 33 -1.40 -0.45 -14.43
N PHE A 34 -1.70 -1.59 -15.05
CA PHE A 34 -2.09 -2.80 -14.34
C PHE A 34 -0.98 -3.32 -13.42
N LYS A 35 0.27 -3.40 -13.91
CA LYS A 35 1.43 -3.81 -13.11
C LYS A 35 1.66 -2.88 -11.92
N VAL A 36 1.54 -1.56 -12.13
CA VAL A 36 1.65 -0.56 -11.05
C VAL A 36 0.54 -0.73 -10.04
N SER A 37 -0.70 -0.94 -10.47
CA SER A 37 -1.81 -1.19 -9.55
C SER A 37 -1.62 -2.46 -8.73
N THR A 38 -1.10 -3.52 -9.35
CA THR A 38 -0.82 -4.81 -8.68
C THR A 38 0.31 -4.66 -7.67
N MET A 39 1.44 -4.06 -8.04
CA MET A 39 2.54 -3.79 -7.12
C MET A 39 2.12 -2.87 -5.96
N ALA A 40 1.29 -1.84 -6.23
CA ALA A 40 0.77 -0.97 -5.19
C ALA A 40 -0.11 -1.75 -4.19
N ALA A 41 -0.95 -2.67 -4.68
CA ALA A 41 -1.76 -3.53 -3.83
C ALA A 41 -0.89 -4.52 -3.03
N GLU A 42 0.14 -5.12 -3.65
CA GLU A 42 1.10 -6.00 -2.98
C GLU A 42 1.89 -5.27 -1.89
N HIS A 43 2.38 -4.06 -2.16
CA HIS A 43 3.07 -3.23 -1.19
C HIS A 43 2.16 -2.85 -0.02
N ALA A 44 0.91 -2.45 -0.29
CA ALA A 44 -0.06 -2.17 0.75
C ALA A 44 -0.35 -3.40 1.63
N ASN A 45 -0.46 -4.59 1.03
CA ASN A 45 -0.61 -5.84 1.79
C ASN A 45 0.65 -6.17 2.61
N SER A 46 1.85 -5.96 2.05
CA SER A 46 3.10 -6.18 2.76
C SER A 46 3.25 -5.25 3.97
N GLU A 47 2.82 -4.00 3.86
CA GLU A 47 2.83 -3.05 4.98
C GLU A 47 1.88 -3.51 6.11
N VAL A 48 0.68 -3.97 5.73
CA VAL A 48 -0.29 -4.52 6.69
C VAL A 48 0.28 -5.77 7.38
N LEU A 49 0.93 -6.67 6.65
CA LEU A 49 1.56 -7.86 7.21
C LEU A 49 2.72 -7.49 8.16
N ALA A 50 3.58 -6.56 7.77
CA ALA A 50 4.66 -6.06 8.62
C ALA A 50 4.10 -5.45 9.92
N GLN A 51 3.02 -4.68 9.84
CA GLN A 51 2.36 -4.14 11.02
C GLN A 51 1.79 -5.27 11.90
N LEU A 52 1.17 -6.30 11.32
CA LEU A 52 0.68 -7.47 12.08
C LEU A 52 1.81 -8.22 12.80
N GLU A 53 2.99 -8.32 12.20
CA GLU A 53 4.17 -8.91 12.83
C GLU A 53 4.65 -8.09 14.02
N VAL A 54 4.74 -6.76 13.87
CA VAL A 54 5.04 -5.84 14.98
C VAL A 54 4.01 -6.00 16.10
N ASN A 55 2.73 -6.03 15.76
CA ASN A 55 1.66 -6.20 16.76
C ASN A 55 1.77 -7.53 17.49
N LYS A 56 2.14 -8.61 16.77
CA LYS A 56 2.33 -9.93 17.35
C LYS A 56 3.52 -9.96 18.30
N ALA A 57 4.63 -9.31 17.95
CA ALA A 57 5.79 -9.18 18.81
C ALA A 57 5.50 -8.30 20.05
N GLU A 58 4.77 -7.19 19.88
CA GLU A 58 4.32 -6.32 20.96
C GLU A 58 3.35 -7.05 21.91
N ALA A 59 2.45 -7.86 21.37
CA ALA A 59 1.51 -8.67 22.17
C ALA A 59 2.20 -9.79 22.97
N GLN A 60 3.37 -10.27 22.52
CA GLN A 60 4.19 -11.23 23.26
C GLN A 60 4.95 -10.59 24.44
N SER A 61 5.01 -9.26 24.51
CA SER A 61 5.60 -8.55 25.64
C SER A 61 4.79 -8.74 26.91
N GLY A 62 5.46 -9.08 28.02
CA GLY A 62 4.84 -9.13 29.35
C GLY A 62 4.52 -7.75 29.94
N SER A 63 4.89 -6.65 29.26
CA SER A 63 4.58 -5.28 29.68
C SER A 63 3.20 -4.86 29.18
N LEU A 64 2.28 -4.59 30.11
CA LEU A 64 0.92 -4.09 29.82
C LEU A 64 0.89 -2.77 29.04
N PHE A 65 1.94 -1.96 29.15
CA PHE A 65 2.08 -0.71 28.39
C PHE A 65 2.50 -0.95 26.93
N VAL A 66 3.19 -2.05 26.64
CA VAL A 66 3.65 -2.41 25.29
C VAL A 66 2.62 -3.27 24.56
N SER A 67 1.92 -4.16 25.27
CA SER A 67 0.87 -4.99 24.69
C SER A 67 -0.50 -4.29 24.62
N GLY A 68 -0.74 -3.27 25.46
CA GLY A 68 -2.04 -2.62 25.61
C GLY A 68 -2.23 -1.23 25.00
N TRP A 69 -1.19 -0.61 24.40
CA TRP A 69 -1.30 0.76 23.87
C TRP A 69 -2.09 0.89 22.57
N ARG A 70 -2.42 -0.24 21.92
CA ARG A 70 -3.18 -0.24 20.67
C ARG A 70 -4.66 0.08 20.98
N PRO A 71 -5.27 1.08 20.32
CA PRO A 71 -6.71 1.33 20.46
C PRO A 71 -7.50 0.07 20.07
N ALA A 72 -8.51 -0.28 20.88
CA ALA A 72 -9.46 -1.35 20.58
C ALA A 72 -10.35 -1.03 19.38
#